data_AF-A0A063YR68-F1
#
_entry.id   AF-A0A063YR68-F1
#
_cell.length_a   1.000
_cell.length_b   1.000
_cell.length_c   1.000
_cell.angle_alpha   90.00
_cell.angle_beta   90.00
_cell.angle_gamma   90.00
#
_symmetry.space_group_name_H-M   'P 1'
#
loop_
_entity.id
_entity.type
_entity.pdbx_description
1 polymer ?
#
loop_
_entity_poly.entity_id
_entity_poly.type
_entity_poly.pdbx_seq_one_letter_code
_entity_poly.pdbx_strand_id
1 'polypeptide(L)'
;MMGTMDVLFWQLVQRLSRGGYRIVRMSEQADEVWLESNHWRRPTLIRLVRADFDWSRSLRLDMEYTWQFVQQMRGWNFSKAGRVINVYVMVYPPVDDWEFLVAEPLPLSGVSDGVLHTLLLHSGNMGDVLPRLAEMTGVALRFEPPVETSDPFAAAERLKREVVREWRRRREEERRIFEYGKPMFTRLFIVVQVAMFLVLEWSGGSTNPDVLIHYGAKFNPLIEAGEWWRLLTPMFLHIGFLHLLTNTLALYYLGITVERLYGSLRFLFIYVTAGFFGALASFLFTPSLSAGASGAIFGLFGALLYFGTVYRHLFFRTMGMNVISLIIVNLLFGLLVPGIDNAGHIGGLVGGFLAAGVVHLPKHTALGRQAGALAVAALLVAAGLWIGFR
;
A
#
# COMPACT_ATOMS: atom_id res chain seq x y z
N MET A 1 29.25 32.76 -1.64
CA MET A 1 28.68 32.05 -0.47
C MET A 1 27.22 31.65 -0.69
N MET A 2 26.34 32.56 -1.16
CA MET A 2 24.92 32.25 -1.36
C MET A 2 24.67 31.02 -2.26
N GLY A 3 25.22 30.99 -3.48
CA GLY A 3 25.08 29.82 -4.36
C GLY A 3 25.77 28.55 -3.85
N THR A 4 26.71 28.64 -2.90
CA THR A 4 27.38 27.47 -2.30
C THR A 4 26.44 26.70 -1.38
N MET A 5 25.57 27.40 -0.64
CA MET A 5 24.57 26.76 0.23
C MET A 5 23.42 26.15 -0.56
N ASP A 6 23.08 26.72 -1.72
CA ASP A 6 22.12 26.12 -2.65
C ASP A 6 22.66 24.79 -3.22
N VAL A 7 23.95 24.74 -3.58
CA VAL A 7 24.62 23.50 -3.98
C VAL A 7 24.55 22.47 -2.86
N LEU A 8 24.91 22.86 -1.64
CA LEU A 8 24.89 21.97 -0.48
C LEU A 8 23.48 21.43 -0.19
N PHE A 9 22.45 22.29 -0.27
CA PHE A 9 21.05 21.88 -0.10
C PHE A 9 20.68 20.76 -1.09
N TRP A 10 20.95 20.95 -2.38
CA TRP A 10 20.62 19.92 -3.37
C TRP A 10 21.51 18.68 -3.27
N GLN A 11 22.78 18.82 -2.88
CA GLN A 11 23.63 17.68 -2.57
C GLN A 11 23.11 16.88 -1.37
N LEU A 12 22.61 17.53 -0.32
CA LEU A 12 21.98 16.87 0.84
C LEU A 12 20.76 16.06 0.40
N VAL A 13 19.85 16.68 -0.36
CA VAL A 13 18.65 16.01 -0.89
C VAL A 13 19.06 14.78 -1.72
N GLN A 14 20.06 14.93 -2.60
CA GLN A 14 20.56 13.84 -3.44
C GLN A 14 21.19 12.71 -2.62
N ARG A 15 22.06 13.03 -1.65
CA ARG A 15 22.75 12.05 -0.80
C ARG A 15 21.77 11.29 0.07
N LEU A 16 20.82 11.97 0.72
CA LEU A 16 19.75 11.31 1.47
C LEU A 16 18.91 10.43 0.55
N SER A 17 18.56 10.90 -0.64
CA SER A 17 17.74 10.11 -1.57
C SER A 17 18.43 8.84 -2.08
N ARG A 18 19.76 8.87 -2.24
CA ARG A 18 20.60 7.70 -2.53
C ARG A 18 20.83 6.84 -1.29
N GLY A 19 20.87 7.43 -0.10
CA GLY A 19 21.04 6.78 1.19
C GLY A 19 19.79 6.10 1.75
N GLY A 20 18.75 5.89 0.93
CA GLY A 20 17.54 5.18 1.35
C GLY A 20 16.43 6.07 1.89
N TYR A 21 16.47 7.38 1.63
CA TYR A 21 15.34 8.28 1.85
C TYR A 21 14.57 8.53 0.54
N ARG A 22 13.27 8.79 0.67
CA ARG A 22 12.36 9.09 -0.43
C ARG A 22 11.78 10.46 -0.24
N ILE A 23 11.82 11.29 -1.29
CA ILE A 23 11.15 12.59 -1.28
C ILE A 23 9.62 12.36 -1.31
N VAL A 24 8.94 12.85 -0.29
CA VAL A 24 7.48 12.69 -0.12
C VAL A 24 6.71 13.93 -0.53
N ARG A 25 7.30 15.11 -0.30
CA ARG A 25 6.75 16.42 -0.65
C ARG A 25 7.89 17.35 -0.99
N MET A 26 7.65 18.23 -1.95
CA MET A 26 8.53 19.33 -2.32
C MET A 26 7.65 20.56 -2.53
N SER A 27 8.07 21.72 -2.05
CA SER A 27 7.36 22.99 -2.28
C SER A 27 7.40 23.38 -3.77
N GLU A 28 6.52 24.29 -4.18
CA GLU A 28 6.49 24.79 -5.57
C GLU A 28 7.79 25.52 -5.95
N GLN A 29 8.35 26.28 -5.01
CA GLN A 29 9.62 26.98 -5.19
C GLN A 29 10.84 26.04 -5.05
N ALA A 30 10.61 24.82 -4.53
CA ALA A 30 11.61 23.79 -4.27
C ALA A 30 12.71 24.21 -3.28
N ASP A 31 12.36 25.11 -2.37
CA ASP A 31 13.10 25.54 -1.19
C ASP A 31 12.83 24.66 0.04
N GLU A 32 11.74 23.88 0.04
CA GLU A 32 11.38 22.95 1.10
C GLU A 32 11.19 21.53 0.53
N VAL A 33 11.90 20.56 1.11
CA VAL A 33 11.84 19.15 0.71
C VAL A 33 11.63 18.28 1.95
N TRP A 34 10.58 17.47 1.92
CA TRP A 34 10.33 16.45 2.93
C TRP A 34 10.81 15.09 2.42
N LEU A 35 11.62 14.40 3.22
CA LEU A 35 12.14 13.08 2.94
C LEU A 35 11.77 12.09 4.03
N GLU A 36 11.44 10.87 3.64
CA GLU A 36 11.06 9.77 4.54
C GLU A 36 12.03 8.60 4.35
N SER A 37 12.52 8.00 5.43
CA SER A 37 13.35 6.80 5.33
C SER A 37 12.54 5.61 4.80
N ASN A 38 13.18 4.71 4.06
CA ASN A 38 12.54 3.48 3.55
C ASN A 38 12.22 2.43 4.66
N HIS A 39 12.25 2.82 5.94
CA HIS A 39 12.02 1.92 7.06
C HIS A 39 10.54 1.90 7.44
N TRP A 40 9.86 0.77 7.18
CA TRP A 40 8.40 0.68 7.27
C TRP A 40 7.81 0.66 8.70
N ARG A 41 8.59 0.29 9.73
CA ARG A 41 8.09 0.17 11.12
C ARG A 41 8.13 1.48 11.89
N ARG A 42 9.23 2.23 11.75
CA ARG A 42 9.50 3.51 12.41
C ARG A 42 10.25 4.40 11.41
N PRO A 43 9.54 5.03 10.45
CA PRO A 43 10.20 5.90 9.49
C PRO A 43 10.83 7.11 10.20
N THR A 44 11.91 7.63 9.62
CA THR A 44 12.50 8.91 10.02
C THR A 44 12.07 9.93 8.98
N LEU A 45 11.50 11.04 9.45
CA LEU A 45 11.09 12.14 8.59
C LEU A 45 12.14 13.24 8.66
N ILE A 46 12.56 13.75 7.51
CA ILE A 46 13.50 14.86 7.40
C ILE A 46 12.80 15.98 6.64
N ARG A 47 12.76 17.17 7.21
CA ARG A 47 12.42 18.41 6.49
C ARG A 47 13.72 19.14 6.22
N LEU A 48 14.05 19.34 4.95
CA LEU A 48 15.14 20.22 4.52
C LEU A 48 14.52 21.53 4.03
N VAL A 49 14.99 22.66 4.55
CA VAL A 49 14.56 23.99 4.11
C VAL A 49 15.78 24.80 3.72
N ARG A 50 15.76 25.38 2.52
CA ARG A 50 16.70 26.42 2.09
C ARG A 50 16.07 27.78 2.38
N ALA A 51 16.47 28.41 3.47
CA ALA A 51 15.96 29.72 3.88
C ALA A 51 17.08 30.53 4.54
N ASP A 52 16.95 31.86 4.51
CA ASP A 52 17.80 32.78 5.25
C ASP A 52 16.89 33.61 6.16
N PHE A 53 17.03 33.43 7.48
CA PHE A 53 16.25 34.12 8.51
C PHE A 53 17.13 35.18 9.16
N ASP A 54 16.69 36.43 9.11
CA ASP A 54 17.44 37.53 9.71
C ASP A 54 17.42 37.49 11.24
N TRP A 55 16.32 37.02 11.84
CA TRP A 55 16.06 37.08 13.29
C TRP A 55 15.54 35.74 13.84
N SER A 56 15.89 35.43 15.09
CA SER A 56 15.49 34.23 15.84
C SER A 56 13.97 34.09 15.96
N ARG A 57 13.23 35.21 15.97
CA ARG A 57 11.76 35.22 15.97
C ARG A 57 11.18 34.55 14.73
N SER A 58 11.74 34.82 13.55
CA SER A 58 11.26 34.24 12.28
C SER A 58 11.54 32.74 12.24
N LEU A 59 12.73 32.33 12.72
CA LEU A 59 13.08 30.92 12.89
C LEU A 59 12.11 30.22 13.85
N ARG A 60 11.80 30.83 15.00
CA ARG A 60 10.86 30.28 15.98
C ARG A 60 9.47 30.05 15.37
N LEU A 61 8.95 31.03 14.62
CA LEU A 61 7.63 30.92 13.98
C LEU A 61 7.58 29.76 12.97
N ASP A 62 8.62 29.57 12.16
CA ASP A 62 8.68 28.43 11.23
C ASP A 62 8.85 27.10 11.97
N MET A 63 9.61 27.06 13.08
CA MET A 63 9.71 25.87 13.94
C MET A 63 8.36 25.50 14.57
N GLU A 64 7.61 26.49 15.08
CA GLU A 64 6.27 26.29 15.62
C GLU A 64 5.30 25.79 14.56
N TYR A 65 5.32 26.40 13.37
CA TYR A 65 4.55 25.93 12.21
C TYR A 65 4.88 24.48 11.87
N THR A 66 6.18 24.15 11.80
CA THR A 66 6.66 22.79 11.49
C THR A 66 6.19 21.79 12.53
N TRP A 67 6.29 22.14 13.81
CA TRP A 67 5.83 21.29 14.90
C TRP A 67 4.32 21.03 14.82
N GLN A 68 3.52 22.09 14.64
CA GLN A 68 2.07 21.96 14.45
C GLN A 68 1.71 21.12 13.21
N PHE A 69 2.41 21.37 12.10
CA PHE A 69 2.23 20.63 10.85
C PHE A 69 2.51 19.13 11.03
N VAL A 70 3.62 18.79 11.70
CA VAL A 70 3.96 17.39 12.03
C VAL A 70 2.90 16.76 12.94
N GLN A 71 2.36 17.51 13.91
CA GLN A 71 1.29 17.00 14.78
C GLN A 71 -0.04 16.76 14.04
N GLN A 72 -0.42 17.66 13.12
CA GLN A 72 -1.65 17.51 12.33
C GLN A 72 -1.53 16.43 11.25
N MET A 73 -0.33 16.17 10.72
CA MET A 73 -0.09 15.13 9.73
C MET A 73 -0.29 13.69 10.23
N ARG A 74 -0.71 13.50 11.49
CA ARG A 74 -1.02 12.19 12.07
C ARG A 74 -2.14 11.39 11.37
N GLY A 75 -2.91 12.01 10.49
CA GLY A 75 -3.88 11.30 9.64
C GLY A 75 -3.26 10.60 8.42
N TRP A 76 -2.03 10.94 8.03
CA TRP A 76 -1.29 10.29 6.94
C TRP A 76 -0.32 9.24 7.51
N ASN A 77 0.20 8.33 6.66
CA ASN A 77 1.14 7.27 7.05
C ASN A 77 2.44 7.75 7.75
N PHE A 78 2.65 9.07 7.88
CA PHE A 78 3.69 9.71 8.69
C PHE A 78 3.47 9.62 10.21
N SER A 79 2.28 9.25 10.68
CA SER A 79 1.95 9.12 12.11
C SER A 79 2.75 8.06 12.87
N LYS A 80 3.49 7.22 12.15
CA LYS A 80 4.39 6.20 12.70
C LYS A 80 5.85 6.66 12.78
N ALA A 81 6.16 7.88 12.35
CA ALA A 81 7.52 8.39 12.38
C ALA A 81 7.98 8.58 13.83
N GLY A 82 8.95 7.77 14.25
CA GLY A 82 9.50 7.83 15.62
C GLY A 82 10.47 8.99 15.83
N ARG A 83 10.91 9.64 14.76
CA ARG A 83 11.91 10.72 14.79
C ARG A 83 11.68 11.67 13.62
N VAL A 84 11.64 12.97 13.91
CA VAL A 84 11.58 14.03 12.90
C VAL A 84 12.82 14.91 13.02
N ILE A 85 13.46 15.21 11.89
CA ILE A 85 14.67 16.03 11.81
C ILE A 85 14.37 17.21 10.90
N ASN A 86 14.31 18.40 11.46
CA ASN A 86 14.13 19.66 10.74
C ASN A 86 15.52 20.29 10.53
N VAL A 87 15.91 20.48 9.28
CA VAL A 87 17.23 21.01 8.91
C VAL A 87 17.05 22.28 8.10
N TYR A 88 17.54 23.39 8.64
CA TYR A 88 17.65 24.65 7.93
C TYR A 88 19.02 24.74 7.28
N VAL A 89 19.07 25.04 6.00
CA VAL A 89 20.29 25.32 5.24
C VAL A 89 20.30 26.81 4.93
N MET A 90 21.20 27.54 5.57
CA MET A 90 21.26 29.01 5.58
C MET A 90 22.63 29.49 5.14
N VAL A 91 22.75 30.69 4.58
CA VAL A 91 24.06 31.30 4.34
C VAL A 91 24.68 31.74 5.66
N TYR A 92 23.89 32.44 6.47
CA TYR A 92 24.28 32.98 7.77
C TYR A 92 23.24 32.60 8.82
N PRO A 93 23.64 32.43 10.09
CA PRO A 93 22.69 32.29 11.18
C PRO A 93 21.95 33.62 11.45
N PRO A 94 20.83 33.60 12.21
CA PRO A 94 20.20 34.80 12.74
C PRO A 94 21.20 35.69 13.49
N VAL A 95 20.97 37.00 13.48
CA VAL A 95 21.90 37.97 14.07
C VAL A 95 21.83 38.06 15.60
N ASP A 96 20.75 37.55 16.19
CA ASP A 96 20.45 37.51 17.62
C ASP A 96 20.59 36.08 18.19
N ASP A 97 20.62 35.94 19.52
CA ASP A 97 20.75 34.62 20.17
C ASP A 97 19.66 33.66 19.65
N TRP A 98 20.07 32.52 19.07
CA TRP A 98 19.17 31.54 18.45
C TRP A 98 19.47 30.11 18.89
N GLU A 99 20.66 29.87 19.43
CA GLU A 99 21.19 28.57 19.81
C GLU A 99 20.28 27.86 20.83
N PHE A 100 19.66 28.64 21.73
CA PHE A 100 18.71 28.13 22.71
C PHE A 100 17.44 27.54 22.07
N LEU A 101 17.07 27.98 20.85
CA LEU A 101 15.89 27.46 20.15
C LEU A 101 16.11 26.03 19.63
N VAL A 102 17.36 25.67 19.32
CA VAL A 102 17.70 24.38 18.71
C VAL A 102 18.45 23.43 19.64
N ALA A 103 18.78 23.87 20.86
CA ALA A 103 19.53 23.11 21.84
C ALA A 103 18.79 21.81 22.24
N GLU A 104 17.49 21.93 22.52
CA GLU A 104 16.67 20.81 22.96
C GLU A 104 15.66 20.38 21.89
N PRO A 105 15.46 19.07 21.68
CA PRO A 105 14.44 18.58 20.77
C PRO A 105 13.04 18.84 21.33
N LEU A 106 12.11 19.22 20.46
CA LEU A 106 10.72 19.45 20.85
C LEU A 106 9.95 18.13 20.93
N PRO A 107 9.21 17.86 22.02
CA PRO A 107 8.43 16.63 22.16
C PRO A 107 7.23 16.61 21.22
N LEU A 108 6.88 15.43 20.68
CA LEU A 108 5.71 15.21 19.84
C LEU A 108 4.62 14.45 20.62
N SER A 109 3.56 15.14 21.04
CA SER A 109 2.54 14.64 21.96
C SER A 109 1.77 13.42 21.43
N GLY A 110 1.95 12.21 21.95
CA GLY A 110 1.16 11.00 21.59
C GLY A 110 1.83 9.95 20.69
N VAL A 111 3.15 10.06 20.48
CA VAL A 111 4.02 8.96 20.04
C VAL A 111 5.00 8.72 21.18
N SER A 112 5.11 7.49 21.70
CA SER A 112 6.10 7.19 22.73
C SER A 112 7.50 7.52 22.20
N ASP A 113 8.21 8.42 22.85
CA ASP A 113 9.56 8.89 22.50
C ASP A 113 9.67 9.67 21.18
N GLY A 114 8.56 10.19 20.65
CA GLY A 114 8.56 11.02 19.44
C GLY A 114 9.17 12.40 19.70
N VAL A 115 10.24 12.73 18.97
CA VAL A 115 10.94 14.03 19.10
C VAL A 115 11.20 14.69 17.75
N LEU A 116 11.14 16.02 17.74
CA LEU A 116 11.52 16.89 16.64
C LEU A 116 12.88 17.52 16.95
N HIS A 117 13.91 17.06 16.27
CA HIS A 117 15.23 17.68 16.32
C HIS A 117 15.32 18.79 15.30
N THR A 118 15.87 19.94 15.69
CA THR A 118 16.17 21.02 14.76
C THR A 118 17.67 21.18 14.61
N LEU A 119 18.16 21.22 13.38
CA LEU A 119 19.56 21.44 13.04
C LEU A 119 19.64 22.66 12.12
N LEU A 120 20.55 23.58 12.44
CA LEU A 120 20.76 24.80 11.65
C LEU A 120 22.14 24.72 11.03
N LEU A 121 22.19 24.55 9.71
CA LEU A 121 23.40 24.39 8.92
C LEU A 121 23.71 25.70 8.20
N HIS A 122 24.83 26.33 8.54
CA HIS A 122 25.32 27.55 7.91
C HIS A 122 26.80 27.40 7.53
N SER A 123 27.36 28.35 6.78
CA SER A 123 28.72 28.25 6.23
C SER A 123 29.83 28.04 7.28
N GLY A 124 29.59 28.46 8.53
CA GLY A 124 30.56 28.42 9.63
C GLY A 124 30.52 27.15 10.48
N ASN A 125 29.46 26.32 10.39
CA ASN A 125 29.27 25.15 11.27
C ASN A 125 29.08 23.83 10.50
N MET A 126 29.36 23.81 9.20
CA MET A 126 29.19 22.62 8.35
C MET A 126 29.96 21.41 8.89
N GLY A 127 31.17 21.63 9.44
CA GLY A 127 32.01 20.59 10.02
C GLY A 127 31.39 19.89 11.22
N ASP A 128 30.50 20.56 11.97
CA ASP A 128 29.90 20.03 13.19
C ASP A 128 28.52 19.43 12.93
N VAL A 129 27.71 20.09 12.09
CA VAL A 129 26.32 19.70 11.85
C VAL A 129 26.21 18.53 10.87
N LEU A 130 27.04 18.46 9.84
CA LEU A 130 26.96 17.39 8.84
C LEU A 130 27.25 15.99 9.42
N PRO A 131 28.27 15.79 10.27
CA PRO A 131 28.48 14.51 10.95
C PRO A 131 27.31 14.12 11.86
N ARG A 132 26.74 15.07 12.62
CA ARG A 132 25.57 14.82 13.46
C ARG A 132 24.35 14.39 12.64
N LEU A 133 24.09 15.07 11.53
CA LEU A 133 23.01 14.68 10.60
C LEU A 133 23.29 13.31 9.98
N ALA A 134 24.54 13.00 9.61
CA ALA A 134 24.93 11.70 9.10
C ALA A 134 24.68 10.57 10.12
N GLU A 135 25.00 10.79 11.39
CA GLU A 135 24.74 9.84 12.48
C GLU A 135 23.23 9.64 12.70
N MET A 136 22.47 10.74 12.76
CA MET A 136 21.02 10.67 12.99
C MET A 136 20.26 9.98 11.86
N THR A 137 20.79 10.02 10.64
CA THR A 137 20.17 9.46 9.43
C THR A 137 20.78 8.12 9.00
N GLY A 138 21.98 7.78 9.48
CA GLY A 138 22.75 6.62 9.01
C GLY A 138 23.29 6.77 7.58
N VAL A 139 23.24 7.97 6.99
CA VAL A 139 23.67 8.24 5.61
C VAL A 139 25.02 8.93 5.61
N ALA A 140 25.97 8.45 4.80
CA ALA A 140 27.25 9.12 4.63
C ALA A 140 27.09 10.44 3.85
N LEU A 141 27.23 11.57 4.55
CA LEU A 141 27.13 12.93 4.00
C LEU A 141 28.50 13.50 3.66
N ARG A 142 29.15 12.94 2.64
CA ARG A 142 30.41 13.47 2.09
C ARG A 142 30.13 14.30 0.83
N PHE A 143 30.61 15.53 0.83
CA PHE A 143 30.42 16.49 -0.25
C PHE A 143 31.76 16.80 -0.90
N GLU A 144 31.76 16.85 -2.23
CA GLU A 144 32.90 17.39 -2.97
C GLU A 144 32.77 18.91 -2.99
N PRO A 145 33.86 19.65 -2.71
CA PRO A 145 33.84 21.09 -2.84
C PRO A 145 33.51 21.46 -4.30
N PRO A 146 32.71 22.51 -4.53
CA PRO A 146 32.44 22.97 -5.89
C PRO A 146 33.77 23.32 -6.57
N VAL A 147 33.93 22.90 -7.83
CA VAL A 147 35.11 23.22 -8.64
C VAL A 147 35.25 24.73 -8.71
N GLU A 148 36.42 25.29 -8.40
CA GLU A 148 36.68 26.74 -8.29
C GLU A 148 36.26 27.56 -9.53
N THR A 149 36.21 26.93 -10.71
CA THR A 149 35.81 27.58 -11.98
C THR A 149 34.33 27.46 -12.31
N SER A 150 33.52 26.78 -11.48
CA SER A 150 32.11 26.54 -11.75
C SER A 150 31.21 27.56 -11.05
N ASP A 151 30.29 28.18 -11.80
CA ASP A 151 29.24 29.02 -11.22
C ASP A 151 28.40 28.19 -10.23
N PRO A 152 28.41 28.52 -8.92
CA PRO A 152 27.67 27.78 -7.90
C PRO A 152 26.16 27.75 -8.15
N PHE A 153 25.59 28.82 -8.72
CA PHE A 153 24.15 28.86 -9.03
C PHE A 153 23.81 27.89 -10.16
N ALA A 154 24.60 27.90 -11.23
CA ALA A 154 24.45 26.90 -12.30
C ALA A 154 24.65 25.46 -11.79
N ALA A 155 25.57 25.24 -10.84
CA ALA A 155 25.78 23.93 -10.22
C ALA A 155 24.56 23.49 -9.39
N ALA A 156 24.00 24.36 -8.57
CA ALA A 156 22.79 24.11 -7.79
C ALA A 156 21.60 23.77 -8.71
N GLU A 157 21.41 24.54 -9.78
CA GLU A 157 20.31 24.31 -10.74
C GLU A 157 20.47 23.00 -11.54
N ARG A 158 21.70 22.55 -11.80
CA ARG A 158 21.93 21.21 -12.38
C ARG A 158 21.52 20.11 -11.40
N LEU A 159 21.96 20.18 -10.15
CA LEU A 159 21.62 19.21 -9.12
C LEU A 159 20.12 19.16 -8.85
N LYS A 160 19.47 20.33 -8.75
CA LYS A 160 18.00 20.46 -8.64
C LYS A 160 17.30 19.69 -9.75
N ARG A 161 17.65 19.96 -11.01
CA ARG A 161 17.04 19.30 -12.17
C ARG A 161 17.22 17.77 -12.15
N GLU A 162 18.40 17.29 -11.77
CA GLU A 162 18.67 15.85 -11.62
C GLU A 162 17.79 15.21 -10.55
N VAL A 163 17.76 15.80 -9.34
CA VAL A 163 16.97 15.30 -8.21
C VAL A 163 15.49 15.29 -8.54
N VAL A 164 14.96 16.39 -9.10
CA VAL A 164 13.54 16.50 -9.46
C VAL A 164 13.18 15.50 -10.56
N ARG A 165 14.03 15.30 -11.56
CA ARG A 165 13.82 14.31 -12.62
C ARG A 165 13.79 12.89 -12.05
N GLU A 166 14.73 12.55 -11.17
CA GLU A 166 14.77 11.23 -10.53
C GLU A 166 13.53 11.00 -9.65
N TRP A 167 13.12 12.00 -8.87
CA TRP A 167 11.92 11.95 -8.05
C TRP A 167 10.66 11.71 -8.88
N ARG A 168 10.48 12.47 -9.97
CA ARG A 168 9.35 12.30 -10.90
C ARG A 168 9.34 10.90 -11.51
N ARG A 169 10.50 10.42 -11.99
CA ARG A 169 10.64 9.08 -12.56
C ARG A 169 10.23 7.98 -11.58
N ARG A 170 10.74 8.00 -10.34
CA ARG A 170 10.39 7.00 -9.31
C ARG A 170 8.90 7.03 -8.98
N ARG A 171 8.29 8.22 -8.90
CA ARG A 171 6.85 8.38 -8.64
C ARG A 171 5.99 7.85 -9.79
N GLU A 172 6.40 8.10 -11.03
CA GLU A 172 5.75 7.54 -12.21
C GLU A 172 5.88 6.01 -12.28
N GLU A 173 7.03 5.45 -11.92
CA GLU A 173 7.23 4.00 -11.83
C GLU A 173 6.30 3.37 -10.79
N GLU A 174 6.21 3.94 -9.58
CA GLU A 174 5.25 3.49 -8.56
C GLU A 174 3.80 3.59 -9.07
N ARG A 175 3.43 4.72 -9.70
CA ARG A 175 2.09 4.92 -10.25
C ARG A 175 1.74 3.90 -11.33
N ARG A 176 2.68 3.58 -12.22
CA ARG A 176 2.50 2.57 -13.28
C ARG A 176 2.23 1.16 -12.72
N ILE A 177 2.69 0.85 -11.51
CA ILE A 177 2.36 -0.41 -10.84
C ILE A 177 0.85 -0.44 -10.50
N PHE A 178 0.30 0.67 -10.00
CA PHE A 178 -1.10 0.78 -9.59
C PHE A 178 -2.09 1.10 -10.72
N GLU A 179 -1.63 1.42 -11.92
CA GLU A 179 -2.46 1.80 -13.06
C GLU A 179 -2.19 0.94 -14.30
N TYR A 180 -1.72 -0.30 -14.11
CA TYR A 180 -1.41 -1.20 -15.22
C TYR A 180 -2.66 -1.64 -16.00
N GLY A 181 -3.69 -2.08 -15.30
CA GLY A 181 -4.94 -2.58 -15.89
C GLY A 181 -6.07 -1.55 -15.96
N LYS A 182 -7.02 -1.77 -16.87
CA LYS A 182 -8.32 -1.07 -16.88
C LYS A 182 -9.37 -1.99 -16.24
N PRO A 183 -10.19 -1.52 -15.28
CA PRO A 183 -11.09 -2.37 -14.52
C PRO A 183 -12.34 -2.76 -15.33
N MET A 184 -12.20 -3.66 -16.29
CA MET A 184 -13.26 -4.09 -17.19
C MET A 184 -14.03 -5.27 -16.58
N PHE A 185 -13.34 -6.31 -16.12
CA PHE A 185 -13.98 -7.50 -15.56
C PHE A 185 -14.65 -7.23 -14.23
N THR A 186 -14.09 -6.33 -13.42
CA THR A 186 -14.74 -5.90 -12.17
C THR A 186 -16.14 -5.34 -12.45
N ARG A 187 -16.26 -4.44 -13.44
CA ARG A 187 -17.54 -3.85 -13.83
C ARG A 187 -18.48 -4.91 -14.43
N LEU A 188 -17.94 -5.79 -15.27
CA LEU A 188 -18.69 -6.89 -15.86
C LEU A 188 -19.29 -7.79 -14.76
N PHE A 189 -18.50 -8.21 -13.78
CA PHE A 189 -18.96 -9.07 -12.70
C PHE A 189 -20.02 -8.40 -11.84
N ILE A 190 -19.89 -7.10 -11.54
CA ILE A 190 -20.94 -6.35 -10.84
C ILE A 190 -22.25 -6.39 -11.64
N VAL A 191 -22.20 -6.10 -12.95
CA VAL A 191 -23.39 -6.14 -13.81
C VAL A 191 -24.01 -7.54 -13.83
N VAL A 192 -23.20 -8.58 -13.98
CA VAL A 192 -23.67 -9.98 -14.00
C VAL A 192 -24.31 -10.36 -12.66
N GLN A 193 -23.71 -10.00 -11.53
CA GLN A 193 -24.24 -10.31 -10.19
C GLN A 193 -25.57 -9.59 -9.93
N VAL A 194 -25.69 -8.32 -10.32
CA VAL A 194 -26.94 -7.58 -10.21
C VAL A 194 -28.01 -8.19 -11.12
N ALA A 195 -27.67 -8.52 -12.37
CA ALA A 195 -28.61 -9.16 -13.28
C ALA A 195 -29.10 -10.51 -12.76
N MET A 196 -28.18 -11.36 -12.27
CA MET A 196 -28.54 -12.64 -11.67
C MET A 196 -29.39 -12.47 -10.41
N PHE A 197 -29.13 -11.48 -9.58
CA PHE A 197 -29.97 -11.19 -8.42
C PHE A 197 -31.41 -10.84 -8.83
N LEU A 198 -31.60 -10.03 -9.87
CA LEU A 198 -32.93 -9.70 -10.39
C LEU A 198 -33.65 -10.94 -10.94
N VAL A 199 -32.92 -11.86 -11.58
CA VAL A 199 -33.47 -13.16 -12.04
C VAL A 199 -33.95 -14.00 -10.85
N LEU A 200 -33.20 -14.04 -9.75
CA LEU A 200 -33.60 -14.75 -8.53
C LEU A 200 -34.86 -14.14 -7.90
N GLU A 201 -34.92 -12.81 -7.80
CA GLU A 201 -36.10 -12.11 -7.27
C GLU A 201 -37.35 -12.37 -8.12
N TRP A 202 -37.22 -12.37 -9.45
CA TRP A 202 -38.33 -12.72 -10.35
C TRP A 202 -38.79 -14.17 -10.15
N SER A 203 -37.84 -15.10 -9.94
CA SER A 203 -38.10 -16.55 -9.96
C SER A 203 -38.59 -17.13 -8.63
N GLY A 204 -38.92 -16.29 -7.64
CA GLY A 204 -39.42 -16.73 -6.34
C GLY A 204 -38.64 -16.20 -5.13
N GLY A 205 -37.65 -15.34 -5.34
CA GLY A 205 -36.92 -14.62 -4.29
C GLY A 205 -35.50 -15.14 -4.04
N SER A 206 -34.56 -14.23 -3.81
CA SER A 206 -33.15 -14.57 -3.54
C SER A 206 -32.89 -15.22 -2.18
N THR A 207 -33.89 -15.25 -1.30
CA THR A 207 -33.82 -15.90 0.02
C THR A 207 -34.45 -17.29 0.04
N ASN A 208 -35.07 -17.72 -1.07
CA ASN A 208 -35.67 -19.04 -1.18
C ASN A 208 -34.61 -20.11 -1.54
N PRO A 209 -34.37 -21.12 -0.68
CA PRO A 209 -33.39 -22.17 -0.93
C PRO A 209 -33.61 -22.94 -2.23
N ASP A 210 -34.86 -23.23 -2.60
CA ASP A 210 -35.19 -24.00 -3.80
C ASP A 210 -34.80 -23.23 -5.07
N VAL A 211 -35.06 -21.91 -5.09
CA VAL A 211 -34.66 -21.03 -6.17
C VAL A 211 -33.13 -20.98 -6.27
N LEU A 212 -32.44 -20.80 -5.14
CA LEU A 212 -30.98 -20.78 -5.10
C LEU A 212 -30.37 -22.10 -5.62
N ILE A 213 -30.89 -23.25 -5.18
CA ILE A 213 -30.44 -24.57 -5.63
C ILE A 213 -30.71 -24.72 -7.13
N HIS A 214 -31.88 -24.34 -7.62
CA HIS A 214 -32.22 -24.41 -9.05
C HIS A 214 -31.23 -23.61 -9.91
N TYR A 215 -30.87 -22.40 -9.48
CA TYR A 215 -29.96 -21.52 -10.22
C TYR A 215 -28.46 -21.79 -9.98
N GLY A 216 -28.11 -22.86 -9.26
CA GLY A 216 -26.73 -23.32 -9.15
C GLY A 216 -25.99 -22.86 -7.90
N ALA A 217 -26.68 -22.62 -6.79
CA ALA A 217 -26.04 -22.46 -5.49
C ALA A 217 -25.26 -23.73 -5.10
N LYS A 218 -24.27 -23.57 -4.23
CA LYS A 218 -23.46 -24.66 -3.73
C LYS A 218 -24.34 -25.51 -2.83
N PHE A 219 -24.56 -26.76 -3.24
CA PHE A 219 -25.34 -27.74 -2.48
C PHE A 219 -24.67 -29.11 -2.59
N ASN A 220 -24.17 -29.63 -1.46
CA ASN A 220 -23.30 -30.81 -1.42
C ASN A 220 -23.91 -32.06 -2.09
N PRO A 221 -25.17 -32.44 -1.79
CA PRO A 221 -25.74 -33.66 -2.37
C PRO A 221 -25.77 -33.67 -3.90
N LEU A 222 -25.98 -32.49 -4.53
CA LEU A 222 -25.97 -32.39 -6.00
C LEU A 222 -24.55 -32.32 -6.57
N ILE A 223 -23.59 -31.77 -5.83
CA ILE A 223 -22.17 -31.83 -6.21
C ILE A 223 -21.72 -33.29 -6.23
N GLU A 224 -22.03 -34.05 -5.19
CA GLU A 224 -21.75 -35.50 -5.07
C GLU A 224 -22.46 -36.31 -6.16
N ALA A 225 -23.66 -35.89 -6.56
CA ALA A 225 -24.40 -36.48 -7.69
C ALA A 225 -23.85 -36.11 -9.08
N GLY A 226 -22.78 -35.31 -9.16
CA GLY A 226 -22.06 -34.99 -10.40
C GLY A 226 -22.25 -33.58 -10.94
N GLU A 227 -23.00 -32.71 -10.25
CA GLU A 227 -23.19 -31.30 -10.66
C GLU A 227 -22.00 -30.41 -10.26
N TRP A 228 -20.81 -30.75 -10.77
CA TRP A 228 -19.53 -30.10 -10.43
C TRP A 228 -19.48 -28.60 -10.74
N TRP A 229 -20.33 -28.11 -11.67
CA TRP A 229 -20.43 -26.68 -11.97
C TRP A 229 -20.86 -25.84 -10.76
N ARG A 230 -21.47 -26.46 -9.74
CA ARG A 230 -21.80 -25.83 -8.45
C ARG A 230 -20.57 -25.44 -7.62
N LEU A 231 -19.37 -25.79 -8.06
CA LEU A 231 -18.11 -25.24 -7.53
C LEU A 231 -17.73 -23.89 -8.18
N LEU A 232 -18.47 -23.43 -9.19
CA LEU A 232 -18.22 -22.17 -9.89
C LEU A 232 -19.42 -21.22 -9.88
N THR A 233 -20.60 -21.72 -10.23
CA THR A 233 -21.83 -20.91 -10.33
C THR A 233 -22.22 -20.11 -9.07
N PRO A 234 -21.96 -20.55 -7.82
CA PRO A 234 -22.41 -19.82 -6.63
C PRO A 234 -21.85 -18.41 -6.52
N MET A 235 -20.71 -18.11 -7.16
CA MET A 235 -20.09 -16.78 -7.11
C MET A 235 -20.93 -15.67 -7.76
N PHE A 236 -21.93 -16.03 -8.56
CA PHE A 236 -22.83 -15.09 -9.23
C PHE A 236 -24.18 -14.92 -8.53
N LEU A 237 -24.48 -15.75 -7.53
CA LEU A 237 -25.75 -15.74 -6.80
C LEU A 237 -25.57 -15.01 -5.48
N HIS A 238 -26.61 -14.34 -4.98
CA HIS A 238 -26.57 -13.62 -3.70
C HIS A 238 -27.85 -13.86 -2.90
N ILE A 239 -27.70 -14.09 -1.61
CA ILE A 239 -28.82 -14.35 -0.68
C ILE A 239 -29.27 -13.04 -0.05
N GLY A 240 -30.34 -12.44 -0.59
CA GLY A 240 -30.88 -11.17 -0.11
C GLY A 240 -30.09 -9.93 -0.54
N PHE A 241 -30.77 -8.78 -0.48
CA PHE A 241 -30.24 -7.51 -0.99
C PHE A 241 -28.99 -7.02 -0.27
N LEU A 242 -28.95 -7.11 1.07
CA LEU A 242 -27.79 -6.63 1.84
C LEU A 242 -26.52 -7.41 1.49
N HIS A 243 -26.64 -8.70 1.22
CA HIS A 243 -25.53 -9.55 0.83
C HIS A 243 -25.00 -9.18 -0.57
N LEU A 244 -25.90 -8.89 -1.53
CA LEU A 244 -25.50 -8.36 -2.84
C LEU A 244 -24.79 -7.01 -2.69
N LEU A 245 -25.35 -6.09 -1.90
CA LEU A 245 -24.82 -4.74 -1.73
C LEU A 245 -23.40 -4.76 -1.17
N THR A 246 -23.15 -5.52 -0.10
CA THR A 246 -21.84 -5.59 0.54
C THR A 246 -20.79 -6.24 -0.36
N ASN A 247 -21.13 -7.32 -1.06
CA ASN A 247 -20.23 -7.95 -2.04
C ASN A 247 -19.96 -7.03 -3.23
N THR A 248 -20.98 -6.34 -3.75
CA THR A 248 -20.81 -5.40 -4.87
C THR A 248 -19.89 -4.25 -4.49
N LEU A 249 -20.06 -3.69 -3.29
CA LEU A 249 -19.20 -2.62 -2.77
C LEU A 249 -17.76 -3.10 -2.58
N ALA A 250 -17.58 -4.28 -1.99
CA ALA A 250 -16.26 -4.87 -1.80
C ALA A 250 -15.59 -5.18 -3.14
N LEU A 251 -16.31 -5.76 -4.10
CA LEU A 251 -15.82 -6.03 -5.44
C LEU A 251 -15.49 -4.74 -6.20
N TYR A 252 -16.28 -3.68 -6.04
CA TYR A 252 -15.98 -2.39 -6.67
C TYR A 252 -14.61 -1.85 -6.20
N TYR A 253 -14.38 -1.77 -4.89
CA TYR A 253 -13.11 -1.22 -4.37
C TYR A 253 -11.92 -2.18 -4.56
N LEU A 254 -12.07 -3.44 -4.16
CA LEU A 254 -10.98 -4.42 -4.21
C LEU A 254 -10.74 -4.90 -5.63
N GLY A 255 -11.81 -5.17 -6.40
CA GLY A 255 -11.72 -5.61 -7.78
C GLY A 255 -11.03 -4.58 -8.65
N ILE A 256 -11.41 -3.30 -8.56
CA ILE A 256 -10.72 -2.22 -9.29
C ILE A 256 -9.24 -2.18 -8.91
N THR A 257 -8.92 -2.29 -7.62
CA THR A 257 -7.53 -2.24 -7.14
C THR A 257 -6.70 -3.41 -7.69
N VAL A 258 -7.20 -4.65 -7.55
CA VAL A 258 -6.49 -5.84 -8.03
C VAL A 258 -6.41 -5.88 -9.55
N GLU A 259 -7.48 -5.52 -10.27
CA GLU A 259 -7.49 -5.49 -11.73
C GLU A 259 -6.53 -4.44 -12.30
N ARG A 260 -6.40 -3.28 -11.62
CA ARG A 260 -5.40 -2.29 -11.99
C ARG A 260 -3.97 -2.74 -11.70
N LEU A 261 -3.74 -3.52 -10.64
CA LEU A 261 -2.40 -4.05 -10.29
C LEU A 261 -1.95 -5.19 -11.21
N TYR A 262 -2.84 -6.15 -11.49
CA TYR A 262 -2.49 -7.38 -12.22
C TYR A 262 -2.85 -7.33 -13.71
N GLY A 263 -3.77 -6.44 -14.12
CA GLY A 263 -4.36 -6.42 -15.45
C GLY A 263 -5.56 -7.36 -15.58
N SER A 264 -6.41 -7.08 -16.58
CA SER A 264 -7.73 -7.70 -16.73
C SER A 264 -7.73 -9.23 -16.83
N LEU A 265 -6.86 -9.83 -17.65
CA LEU A 265 -6.83 -11.30 -17.82
C LEU A 265 -6.30 -12.02 -16.58
N ARG A 266 -5.31 -11.45 -15.90
CA ARG A 266 -4.76 -12.01 -14.65
C ARG A 266 -5.79 -11.89 -13.52
N PHE A 267 -6.47 -10.76 -13.45
CA PHE A 267 -7.58 -10.56 -12.51
C PHE A 267 -8.70 -11.57 -12.74
N LEU A 268 -9.12 -11.79 -13.99
CA LEU A 268 -10.14 -12.79 -14.33
C LEU A 268 -9.73 -14.17 -13.80
N PHE A 269 -8.50 -14.60 -14.08
CA PHE A 269 -7.97 -15.87 -13.57
C PHE A 269 -7.98 -15.92 -12.04
N ILE A 270 -7.45 -14.90 -11.37
CA ILE A 270 -7.42 -14.80 -9.90
C ILE A 270 -8.83 -14.90 -9.31
N TYR A 271 -9.78 -14.16 -9.85
CA TYR A 271 -11.15 -14.08 -9.33
C TYR A 271 -11.87 -15.43 -9.46
N VAL A 272 -11.81 -16.04 -10.64
CA VAL A 272 -12.48 -17.33 -10.90
C VAL A 272 -11.83 -18.46 -10.10
N THR A 273 -10.49 -18.53 -10.07
CA THR A 273 -9.77 -19.55 -9.28
C THR A 273 -10.04 -19.37 -7.79
N ALA A 274 -10.09 -18.14 -7.27
CA ALA A 274 -10.46 -17.89 -5.88
C ALA A 274 -11.90 -18.32 -5.57
N GLY A 275 -12.85 -18.00 -6.45
CA GLY A 275 -14.24 -18.44 -6.31
C GLY A 275 -14.35 -19.96 -6.24
N PHE A 276 -13.63 -20.66 -7.13
CA PHE A 276 -13.54 -22.12 -7.14
C PHE A 276 -12.97 -22.69 -5.83
N PHE A 277 -11.82 -22.18 -5.38
CA PHE A 277 -11.22 -22.64 -4.13
C PHE A 277 -12.11 -22.35 -2.91
N GLY A 278 -12.83 -21.23 -2.92
CA GLY A 278 -13.82 -20.93 -1.90
C GLY A 278 -14.96 -21.95 -1.90
N ALA A 279 -15.56 -22.23 -3.05
CA ALA A 279 -16.63 -23.23 -3.14
C ALA A 279 -16.14 -24.65 -2.81
N LEU A 280 -14.90 -25.00 -3.17
CA LEU A 280 -14.28 -26.28 -2.83
C LEU A 280 -14.05 -26.42 -1.31
N ALA A 281 -13.52 -25.39 -0.65
CA ALA A 281 -13.36 -25.41 0.80
C ALA A 281 -14.72 -25.46 1.52
N SER A 282 -15.71 -24.71 1.04
CA SER A 282 -17.09 -24.78 1.53
C SER A 282 -17.69 -26.17 1.35
N PHE A 283 -17.46 -26.82 0.21
CA PHE A 283 -17.92 -28.19 -0.06
C PHE A 283 -17.38 -29.17 0.98
N LEU A 284 -16.10 -29.06 1.33
CA LEU A 284 -15.43 -29.98 2.26
C LEU A 284 -15.80 -29.75 3.74
N PHE A 285 -16.01 -28.49 4.14
CA PHE A 285 -16.05 -28.14 5.56
C PHE A 285 -17.37 -27.50 6.01
N THR A 286 -18.31 -27.26 5.10
CA THR A 286 -19.56 -26.57 5.41
C THR A 286 -20.73 -27.28 4.74
N PRO A 287 -21.60 -27.99 5.48
CA PRO A 287 -22.70 -28.74 4.86
C PRO A 287 -23.86 -27.85 4.38
N SER A 288 -23.95 -26.61 4.87
CA SER A 288 -25.02 -25.69 4.51
C SER A 288 -24.96 -25.23 3.06
N LEU A 289 -26.14 -24.85 2.54
CA LEU A 289 -26.28 -24.12 1.28
C LEU A 289 -25.41 -22.87 1.31
N SER A 290 -24.70 -22.58 0.21
CA SER A 290 -23.85 -21.40 0.10
C SER A 290 -23.99 -20.74 -1.29
N ALA A 291 -24.05 -19.42 -1.30
CA ALA A 291 -24.12 -18.59 -2.51
C ALA A 291 -23.56 -17.21 -2.18
N GLY A 292 -22.76 -16.65 -3.08
CA GLY A 292 -22.13 -15.35 -2.88
C GLY A 292 -20.78 -15.23 -3.57
N ALA A 293 -20.46 -14.02 -4.02
CA ALA A 293 -19.13 -13.68 -4.54
C ALA A 293 -18.03 -13.62 -3.45
N SER A 294 -18.38 -13.76 -2.17
CA SER A 294 -17.48 -13.47 -1.05
C SER A 294 -16.21 -14.32 -1.04
N GLY A 295 -16.27 -15.59 -1.47
CA GLY A 295 -15.06 -16.42 -1.63
C GLY A 295 -14.08 -15.85 -2.66
N ALA A 296 -14.59 -15.43 -3.82
CA ALA A 296 -13.78 -14.78 -4.85
C ALA A 296 -13.20 -13.43 -4.37
N ILE A 297 -13.99 -12.65 -3.64
CA ILE A 297 -13.56 -11.38 -3.03
C ILE A 297 -12.47 -11.60 -1.98
N PHE A 298 -12.57 -12.63 -1.14
CA PHE A 298 -11.48 -13.02 -0.24
C PHE A 298 -10.22 -13.40 -1.00
N GLY A 299 -10.34 -14.00 -2.18
CA GLY A 299 -9.20 -14.21 -3.05
C GLY A 299 -8.55 -12.92 -3.57
N LEU A 300 -9.32 -11.84 -3.74
CA LEU A 300 -8.74 -10.53 -4.05
C LEU A 300 -7.86 -10.02 -2.90
N PHE A 301 -8.27 -10.23 -1.65
CA PHE A 301 -7.38 -10.00 -0.50
C PHE A 301 -6.14 -10.89 -0.56
N GLY A 302 -6.29 -12.17 -0.95
CA GLY A 302 -5.17 -13.10 -1.14
C GLY A 302 -4.17 -12.59 -2.19
N ALA A 303 -4.66 -12.06 -3.30
CA ALA A 303 -3.83 -11.45 -4.34
C ALA A 303 -3.13 -10.16 -3.86
N LEU A 304 -3.76 -9.37 -3.00
CA LEU A 304 -3.10 -8.21 -2.37
C LEU A 304 -2.02 -8.62 -1.37
N LEU A 305 -2.24 -9.71 -0.60
CA LEU A 305 -1.20 -10.29 0.25
C LEU A 305 -0.02 -10.81 -0.59
N TYR A 306 -0.30 -11.47 -1.73
CA TYR A 306 0.75 -11.88 -2.67
C TYR A 306 1.55 -10.68 -3.19
N PHE A 307 0.88 -9.59 -3.55
CA PHE A 307 1.52 -8.33 -3.93
C PHE A 307 2.46 -7.83 -2.82
N GLY A 308 2.07 -7.96 -1.55
CA GLY A 308 2.92 -7.65 -0.39
C GLY A 308 4.18 -8.51 -0.25
N THR A 309 4.25 -9.68 -0.89
CA THR A 309 5.48 -10.50 -0.94
C THR A 309 6.47 -9.98 -1.98
N VAL A 310 5.99 -9.35 -3.05
CA VAL A 310 6.82 -8.80 -4.15
C VAL A 310 7.21 -7.35 -3.84
N TYR A 311 6.24 -6.53 -3.45
CA TYR A 311 6.39 -5.10 -3.19
C TYR A 311 6.14 -4.76 -1.72
N ARG A 312 6.86 -5.43 -0.81
CA ARG A 312 6.65 -5.35 0.65
C ARG A 312 6.56 -3.92 1.18
N HIS A 313 7.55 -3.08 0.87
CA HIS A 313 7.58 -1.69 1.35
C HIS A 313 6.37 -0.89 0.84
N LEU A 314 6.08 -1.00 -0.46
CA LEU A 314 4.97 -0.30 -1.09
C LEU A 314 3.63 -0.75 -0.53
N PHE A 315 3.44 -2.06 -0.30
CA PHE A 315 2.24 -2.63 0.30
C PHE A 315 1.95 -2.05 1.68
N PHE A 316 2.87 -2.16 2.63
CA PHE A 316 2.65 -1.66 4.00
C PHE A 316 2.52 -0.14 4.07
N ARG A 317 3.13 0.59 3.12
CA ARG A 317 3.02 2.05 3.00
C ARG A 317 1.72 2.52 2.33
N THR A 318 0.93 1.66 1.71
CA THR A 318 -0.26 2.09 0.95
C THR A 318 -1.54 1.47 1.46
N MET A 319 -1.59 0.14 1.60
CA MET A 319 -2.83 -0.59 1.88
C MET A 319 -2.66 -1.75 2.87
N GLY A 320 -1.43 -2.12 3.22
CA GLY A 320 -1.16 -3.42 3.82
C GLY A 320 -1.81 -3.66 5.18
N MET A 321 -1.76 -2.67 6.08
CA MET A 321 -2.42 -2.79 7.39
C MET A 321 -3.94 -2.84 7.24
N ASN A 322 -4.51 -2.00 6.37
CA ASN A 322 -5.95 -2.00 6.12
C ASN A 322 -6.44 -3.34 5.56
N VAL A 323 -5.69 -3.93 4.61
CA VAL A 323 -5.97 -5.26 4.07
C VAL A 323 -5.95 -6.31 5.17
N ILE A 324 -4.90 -6.36 5.99
CA ILE A 324 -4.77 -7.34 7.08
C ILE A 324 -5.88 -7.17 8.11
N SER A 325 -6.17 -5.94 8.53
CA SER A 325 -7.25 -5.65 9.47
C SER A 325 -8.61 -6.06 8.93
N LEU A 326 -8.91 -5.77 7.66
CA LEU A 326 -10.17 -6.17 7.03
C LEU A 326 -10.32 -7.69 6.96
N ILE A 327 -9.26 -8.43 6.63
CA ILE A 327 -9.29 -9.90 6.64
C ILE A 327 -9.62 -10.41 8.05
N ILE A 328 -8.92 -9.92 9.07
CA ILE A 328 -9.13 -10.34 10.46
C ILE A 328 -10.56 -10.04 10.91
N VAL A 329 -11.02 -8.81 10.69
CA VAL A 329 -12.37 -8.39 11.09
C VAL A 329 -13.45 -9.22 10.40
N ASN A 330 -13.34 -9.47 9.08
CA ASN A 330 -14.35 -10.27 8.38
C ASN A 330 -14.36 -11.74 8.83
N LEU A 331 -13.19 -12.35 9.07
CA LEU A 331 -13.14 -13.73 9.57
C LEU A 331 -13.69 -13.84 11.00
N LEU A 332 -13.36 -12.88 11.87
CA LEU A 332 -13.93 -12.82 13.22
C LEU A 332 -15.44 -12.62 13.17
N PHE A 333 -15.93 -11.73 12.30
CA PHE A 333 -17.35 -11.52 12.09
C PHE A 333 -18.05 -12.80 11.60
N GLY A 334 -17.43 -13.53 10.68
CA GLY A 334 -17.93 -14.82 10.19
C GLY A 334 -17.93 -15.94 11.24
N LEU A 335 -17.09 -15.85 12.27
CA LEU A 335 -17.15 -16.78 13.41
C LEU A 335 -18.32 -16.47 14.35
N LEU A 336 -18.74 -15.20 14.40
CA LEU A 336 -19.77 -14.72 15.33
C LEU A 336 -21.18 -14.74 14.74
N VAL A 337 -21.32 -14.63 13.41
CA VAL A 337 -22.60 -14.54 12.72
C VAL A 337 -22.94 -15.86 12.01
N PRO A 338 -24.00 -16.57 12.44
CA PRO A 338 -24.45 -17.79 11.80
C PRO A 338 -24.80 -17.57 10.32
N GLY A 339 -24.47 -18.55 9.48
CA GLY A 339 -24.73 -18.50 8.03
C GLY A 339 -23.61 -17.88 7.19
N ILE A 340 -22.53 -17.40 7.81
CA ILE A 340 -21.32 -16.97 7.09
C ILE A 340 -20.38 -18.15 6.85
N ASP A 341 -20.01 -18.34 5.59
CA ASP A 341 -19.16 -19.44 5.13
C ASP A 341 -17.67 -19.09 5.25
N ASN A 342 -17.14 -19.24 6.47
CA ASN A 342 -15.72 -18.98 6.75
C ASN A 342 -14.78 -19.97 6.04
N ALA A 343 -15.21 -21.21 5.80
CA ALA A 343 -14.43 -22.17 5.03
C ALA A 343 -14.25 -21.66 3.60
N GLY A 344 -15.31 -21.14 2.99
CA GLY A 344 -15.27 -20.50 1.68
C GLY A 344 -14.41 -19.23 1.64
N HIS A 345 -14.44 -18.41 2.70
CA HIS A 345 -13.58 -17.22 2.79
C HIS A 345 -12.10 -17.58 2.87
N ILE A 346 -11.72 -18.55 3.72
CA ILE A 346 -10.34 -19.02 3.85
C ILE A 346 -9.88 -19.71 2.57
N GLY A 347 -10.71 -20.58 1.99
CA GLY A 347 -10.43 -21.23 0.71
C GLY A 347 -10.19 -20.22 -0.40
N GLY A 348 -11.06 -19.21 -0.50
CA GLY A 348 -10.92 -18.10 -1.44
C GLY A 348 -9.63 -17.32 -1.25
N LEU A 349 -9.29 -16.95 -0.01
CA LEU A 349 -8.06 -16.24 0.34
C LEU A 349 -6.81 -17.01 -0.12
N VAL A 350 -6.74 -18.31 0.17
CA VAL A 350 -5.63 -19.19 -0.24
C VAL A 350 -5.60 -19.34 -1.76
N GLY A 351 -6.75 -19.61 -2.39
CA GLY A 351 -6.87 -19.77 -3.83
C GLY A 351 -6.44 -18.53 -4.60
N GLY A 352 -6.85 -17.34 -4.14
CA GLY A 352 -6.44 -16.07 -4.74
C GLY A 352 -4.94 -15.76 -4.56
N PHE A 353 -4.36 -16.07 -3.40
CA PHE A 353 -2.92 -15.94 -3.17
C PHE A 353 -2.11 -16.86 -4.11
N LEU A 354 -2.53 -18.12 -4.24
CA LEU A 354 -1.88 -19.09 -5.14
C LEU A 354 -2.07 -18.70 -6.61
N ALA A 355 -3.28 -18.29 -7.01
CA ALA A 355 -3.57 -17.84 -8.36
C ALA A 355 -2.72 -16.62 -8.74
N ALA A 356 -2.59 -15.64 -7.83
CA ALA A 356 -1.68 -14.51 -8.00
C ALA A 356 -0.21 -14.96 -8.09
N GLY A 357 0.17 -16.00 -7.34
CA GLY A 357 1.47 -16.67 -7.45
C GLY A 357 1.75 -17.29 -8.80
N VAL A 358 0.76 -17.92 -9.42
CA VAL A 358 0.85 -18.54 -10.75
C VAL A 358 1.00 -17.46 -11.83
N VAL A 359 0.10 -16.48 -11.88
CA VAL A 359 0.08 -15.48 -12.95
C VAL A 359 1.12 -14.37 -12.80
N HIS A 360 1.57 -14.17 -11.56
CA HIS A 360 2.54 -13.17 -11.13
C HIS A 360 2.15 -11.72 -11.52
N LEU A 361 2.97 -10.75 -11.10
CA LEU A 361 2.76 -9.35 -11.46
C LEU A 361 3.22 -9.07 -12.90
N PRO A 362 2.61 -8.10 -13.60
CA PRO A 362 3.02 -7.74 -14.95
C PRO A 362 4.52 -7.41 -15.03
N LYS A 363 5.18 -7.88 -16.09
CA LYS A 363 6.63 -7.69 -16.35
C LYS A 363 7.57 -8.33 -15.33
N HIS A 364 7.05 -9.10 -14.38
CA HIS A 364 7.85 -9.96 -13.52
C HIS A 364 7.68 -11.41 -13.98
N THR A 365 8.76 -12.17 -13.99
CA THR A 365 8.75 -13.61 -14.24
C THR A 365 9.58 -14.29 -13.17
N ALA A 366 9.01 -15.31 -12.54
CA ALA A 366 9.66 -16.06 -11.48
C ALA A 366 9.27 -17.53 -11.61
N LEU A 367 9.77 -18.19 -12.67
CA LEU A 367 9.31 -19.52 -13.10
C LEU A 367 9.26 -20.54 -11.96
N GLY A 368 10.27 -20.56 -11.08
CA GLY A 368 10.28 -21.46 -9.92
C GLY A 368 9.14 -21.17 -8.92
N ARG A 369 8.85 -19.89 -8.64
CA ARG A 369 7.74 -19.52 -7.74
C ARG A 369 6.39 -19.79 -8.40
N GLN A 370 6.26 -19.53 -9.70
CA GLN A 370 5.04 -19.78 -10.46
C GLN A 370 4.73 -21.27 -10.56
N ALA A 371 5.73 -22.09 -10.88
CA ALA A 371 5.61 -23.55 -10.91
C ALA A 371 5.31 -24.12 -9.52
N GLY A 372 5.96 -23.61 -8.47
CA GLY A 372 5.66 -23.99 -7.09
C GLY A 372 4.22 -23.66 -6.67
N ALA A 373 3.75 -22.43 -6.97
CA ALA A 373 2.37 -22.03 -6.71
C ALA A 373 1.35 -22.90 -7.46
N LEU A 374 1.65 -23.22 -8.73
CA LEU A 374 0.81 -24.10 -9.56
C LEU A 374 0.77 -25.52 -9.00
N ALA A 375 1.90 -26.08 -8.61
CA ALA A 375 2.00 -27.41 -8.03
C ALA A 375 1.20 -27.50 -6.72
N VAL A 376 1.36 -26.51 -5.83
CA VAL A 376 0.59 -26.44 -4.58
C VAL A 376 -0.91 -26.30 -4.87
N ALA A 377 -1.31 -25.44 -5.80
CA ALA A 377 -2.71 -25.30 -6.18
C ALA A 377 -3.29 -26.62 -6.72
N ALA A 378 -2.58 -27.28 -7.65
CA ALA A 378 -3.01 -28.56 -8.22
C ALA A 378 -3.12 -29.66 -7.16
N LEU A 379 -2.17 -29.73 -6.23
CA LEU A 379 -2.22 -30.68 -5.11
C LEU A 379 -3.41 -30.44 -4.18
N LEU A 380 -3.70 -29.17 -3.83
CA LEU A 380 -4.85 -28.84 -3.00
C LEU A 380 -6.18 -29.16 -3.69
N VAL A 381 -6.29 -28.91 -4.99
CA VAL A 381 -7.48 -29.27 -5.76
C VAL A 381 -7.64 -30.79 -5.84
N ALA A 382 -6.57 -31.52 -6.16
CA ALA A 382 -6.61 -32.98 -6.25
C ALA A 382 -6.96 -33.61 -4.89
N ALA A 383 -6.33 -33.16 -3.81
CA ALA A 383 -6.64 -33.63 -2.47
C ALA A 383 -8.07 -33.27 -2.05
N GLY A 384 -8.51 -32.03 -2.32
CA GLY A 384 -9.85 -31.58 -1.99
C GLY A 384 -10.93 -32.40 -2.72
N LEU A 385 -10.79 -32.60 -4.02
CA LEU A 385 -11.73 -33.43 -4.78
C LEU A 385 -11.69 -34.88 -4.32
N TRP A 386 -10.52 -35.45 -4.04
CA TRP A 386 -10.41 -36.82 -3.53
C TRP A 386 -11.09 -37.01 -2.16
N ILE A 387 -10.94 -36.04 -1.26
CA ILE A 387 -11.57 -36.08 0.07
C ILE A 387 -13.09 -35.88 -0.04
N GLY A 388 -13.53 -34.92 -0.85
CA GLY A 388 -14.94 -34.52 -0.90
C GLY A 388 -15.86 -35.50 -1.64
N PHE A 389 -15.32 -36.33 -2.54
CA PHE A 389 -16.08 -37.36 -3.27
C PHE A 389 -15.89 -38.77 -2.69
N ARG A 390 -15.29 -38.88 -1.49
CA ARG A 390 -15.15 -40.14 -0.76
C ARG A 390 -16.28 -40.29 0.25
#